data_AF-A0A2P5LIR7-F1
#
_entry.id   AF-A0A2P5LIR7-F1
#
_cell.length_a   1.000
_cell.length_b   1.000
_cell.length_c   1.000
_cell.angle_alpha   90.00
_cell.angle_beta   90.00
_cell.angle_gamma   90.00
#
_symmetry.space_group_name_H-M   'P 1'
#
loop_
_entity.id
_entity.type
_entity.pdbx_description
1 polymer ?
#
loop_
_entity_poly.entity_id
_entity_poly.type
_entity_poly.pdbx_seq_one_letter_code
_entity_poly.pdbx_strand_id
1 'polypeptide(L)'
;MIRLVFFIFLYINSESLPALDRQDIDIKNYLAKRQWTLFETKDIPKSPLEYVVPILIFKNGSNVPSCGIIFGSEPDYEYKDIFGPEDLEMFPHCISIDGMKVFMMLGEQYLVLTYSVQDTRTEKYENSIFFRIKDQNIFPDKKLNNMLKSIDQVEKQINIENQIAVAKSELIKSEYKNLKFLERDFISNDHSSFSVFKEEKTNRCVFVAESNGELKRYSSQDFVTQGLCIEFLATGKASFGDKALYLAIFIDEKREKKVAVISINNSGAVAAEVSLSERISQSGKVNDIKSIKKYIAKITQ
;
A
#
# COMPACT_ATOMS: atom_id res chain seq x y z
N MET A 1 14.18 -3.99 -53.51
CA MET A 1 14.84 -2.90 -52.75
C MET A 1 14.23 -2.91 -51.35
N ILE A 2 14.82 -3.68 -50.42
CA ILE A 2 14.24 -3.98 -49.09
C ILE A 2 14.97 -3.11 -48.07
N ARG A 3 14.25 -2.22 -47.39
CA ARG A 3 14.77 -1.42 -46.26
C ARG A 3 14.67 -2.25 -44.98
N LEU A 4 15.81 -2.75 -44.50
CA LEU A 4 15.95 -3.24 -43.13
C LEU A 4 15.87 -2.06 -42.16
N VAL A 5 14.91 -2.08 -41.24
CA VAL A 5 14.84 -1.17 -40.10
C VAL A 5 15.50 -1.89 -38.91
N PHE A 6 16.68 -1.41 -38.51
CA PHE A 6 17.37 -1.87 -37.30
C PHE A 6 16.69 -1.21 -36.08
N PHE A 7 16.04 -2.01 -35.24
CA PHE A 7 15.67 -1.61 -33.89
C PHE A 7 16.88 -1.77 -32.98
N ILE A 8 17.47 -0.65 -32.55
CA ILE A 8 18.50 -0.63 -31.50
C ILE A 8 17.76 -0.75 -30.17
N PHE A 9 17.87 -1.92 -29.53
CA PHE A 9 17.50 -2.10 -28.13
C PHE A 9 18.59 -1.46 -27.26
N LEU A 10 18.27 -0.31 -26.65
CA LEU A 10 19.07 0.25 -25.57
C LEU A 10 18.87 -0.62 -24.32
N TYR A 11 19.85 -1.47 -24.03
CA TYR A 11 19.99 -2.10 -22.71
C TYR A 11 20.33 -0.99 -21.71
N ILE A 12 19.37 -0.62 -20.87
CA ILE A 12 19.63 0.14 -19.65
C ILE A 12 20.27 -0.86 -18.69
N ASN A 13 21.60 -0.79 -18.56
CA ASN A 13 22.29 -1.44 -17.46
C ASN A 13 21.73 -0.85 -16.17
N SER A 14 21.11 -1.69 -15.34
CA SER A 14 20.85 -1.36 -13.95
C SER A 14 22.21 -1.28 -13.25
N GLU A 15 22.83 -0.10 -13.29
CA GLU A 15 23.95 0.20 -12.41
C GLU A 15 23.44 0.05 -10.99
N SER A 16 23.88 -1.01 -10.31
CA SER A 16 23.74 -1.12 -8.87
C SER A 16 24.42 0.11 -8.27
N LEU A 17 23.61 1.00 -7.69
CA LEU A 17 24.10 2.15 -6.94
C LEU A 17 25.21 1.68 -5.99
N PRO A 18 26.32 2.44 -5.87
CA PRO A 18 27.38 2.09 -4.93
C PRO A 18 26.76 1.96 -3.54
N ALA A 19 27.05 0.86 -2.85
CA ALA A 19 26.75 0.70 -1.45
C ALA A 19 27.53 1.79 -0.69
N LEU A 20 26.85 2.91 -0.42
CA LEU A 20 27.36 3.95 0.47
C LEU A 20 27.67 3.29 1.81
N ASP A 21 28.93 3.43 2.24
CA ASP A 21 29.45 2.95 3.50
C ASP A 21 28.61 3.57 4.64
N ARG A 22 27.81 2.74 5.32
CA ARG A 22 26.73 3.18 6.24
C ARG A 22 27.30 3.45 7.62
N GLN A 23 27.27 4.70 8.06
CA GLN A 23 27.42 5.05 9.47
C GLN A 23 26.05 4.96 10.16
N ASP A 24 25.98 4.16 11.23
CA ASP A 24 24.84 4.14 12.15
C ASP A 24 24.59 5.57 12.70
N ILE A 25 23.33 5.98 12.79
CA ILE A 25 22.97 7.28 13.37
C ILE A 25 23.45 7.34 14.83
N ASP A 26 24.36 8.27 15.18
CA ASP A 26 24.75 8.52 16.57
C ASP A 26 23.65 9.28 17.33
N ILE A 27 22.61 8.52 17.70
CA ILE A 27 21.43 9.02 18.43
C ILE A 27 21.85 9.69 19.74
N LYS A 28 22.84 9.13 20.44
CA LYS A 28 23.26 9.64 21.75
C LYS A 28 23.81 11.05 21.64
N ASN A 29 24.72 11.29 20.69
CA ASN A 29 25.25 12.62 20.43
C ASN A 29 24.17 13.57 19.89
N TYR A 30 23.29 13.07 19.01
CA TYR A 30 22.19 13.86 18.45
C TYR A 30 21.24 14.40 19.54
N LEU A 31 20.87 13.55 20.50
CA LEU A 31 20.01 13.91 21.63
C LEU A 31 20.72 14.81 22.64
N ALA A 32 21.99 14.54 22.95
CA ALA A 32 22.77 15.33 23.89
C ALA A 32 22.89 16.81 23.47
N LYS A 33 23.13 17.06 22.18
CA LYS A 33 23.17 18.43 21.61
C LYS A 33 21.85 19.20 21.80
N ARG A 34 20.72 18.50 21.90
CA ARG A 34 19.37 19.06 22.06
C ARG A 34 18.85 19.04 23.49
N GLN A 35 19.64 18.53 24.43
CA GLN A 35 19.23 18.32 25.83
C GLN A 35 17.97 17.45 25.93
N TRP A 36 17.85 16.46 25.04
CA TRP A 36 16.76 15.48 25.06
C TRP A 36 17.27 14.17 25.67
N THR A 37 16.36 13.41 26.28
CA THR A 37 16.67 12.09 26.82
C THR A 37 15.87 11.02 26.09
N LEU A 38 16.50 9.87 25.86
CA LEU A 38 15.84 8.72 25.28
C LEU A 38 14.85 8.14 26.29
N PHE A 39 13.62 7.87 25.86
CA PHE A 39 12.69 7.06 26.63
C PHE A 39 12.98 5.58 26.33
N GLU A 40 13.73 4.94 27.21
CA GLU A 40 14.12 3.54 27.04
C GLU A 40 12.92 2.61 27.17
N THR A 41 12.50 2.05 26.04
CA THR A 41 11.55 0.93 25.98
C THR A 41 12.14 -0.18 25.13
N LYS A 42 11.80 -1.43 25.46
CA LYS A 42 12.30 -2.61 24.74
C LYS A 42 11.58 -2.83 23.41
N ASP A 43 10.52 -2.08 23.16
CA ASP A 43 9.54 -2.41 22.12
C ASP A 43 9.56 -1.46 20.92
N ILE A 44 10.64 -0.69 20.71
CA ILE A 44 10.76 0.16 19.50
C ILE A 44 11.08 -0.72 18.30
N PRO A 45 10.25 -0.73 17.23
CA PRO A 45 10.50 -1.55 16.06
C PRO A 45 11.76 -1.08 15.34
N LYS A 46 12.47 -2.04 14.73
CA LYS A 46 13.54 -1.70 13.80
C LYS A 46 12.92 -1.08 12.54
N SER A 47 13.47 0.06 12.10
CA SER A 47 13.07 0.67 10.84
C SER A 47 13.42 -0.24 9.64
N PRO A 48 12.53 -0.35 8.64
CA PRO A 48 12.87 -0.98 7.36
C PRO A 48 13.84 -0.15 6.50
N LEU A 49 14.11 1.11 6.89
CA LEU A 49 15.06 2.02 6.24
C LEU A 49 16.20 2.34 7.20
N GLU A 50 17.45 2.03 6.84
CA GLU A 50 18.57 2.19 7.78
C GLU A 50 18.94 3.64 8.08
N TYR A 51 18.53 4.58 7.23
CA TYR A 51 18.69 6.02 7.44
C TYR A 51 17.51 6.65 8.18
N VAL A 52 16.60 5.84 8.74
CA VAL A 52 15.46 6.29 9.57
C VAL A 52 15.48 5.53 10.88
N VAL A 53 15.42 6.24 11.99
CA VAL A 53 15.36 5.67 13.33
C VAL A 53 14.11 6.16 14.05
N PRO A 54 13.14 5.28 14.37
CA PRO A 54 12.04 5.61 15.27
C PRO A 54 12.58 5.84 16.67
N ILE A 55 12.06 6.86 17.34
CA ILE A 55 12.54 7.23 18.67
C ILE A 55 11.41 7.73 19.56
N LEU A 56 11.44 7.31 20.82
CA LEU A 56 10.68 7.93 21.90
C LEU A 56 11.64 8.74 22.77
N ILE A 57 11.30 9.99 23.05
CA ILE A 57 12.16 10.93 23.78
C ILE A 57 11.38 11.73 24.81
N PHE A 58 12.05 12.17 25.86
CA PHE A 58 11.62 13.35 26.59
C PHE A 58 12.33 14.57 26.01
N LYS A 59 11.54 15.50 25.48
CA LYS A 59 12.05 16.83 25.11
C LYS A 59 12.42 17.59 26.39
N ASN A 60 13.32 18.56 26.28
CA ASN A 60 13.75 19.36 27.44
C ASN A 60 12.55 19.99 28.15
N GLY A 61 12.45 19.79 29.47
CA GLY A 61 11.34 20.29 30.28
C GLY A 61 10.04 19.47 30.20
N SER A 62 9.97 18.42 29.38
CA SER A 62 8.80 17.55 29.27
C SER A 62 8.88 16.38 30.27
N ASN A 63 7.75 16.08 30.91
CA ASN A 63 7.62 14.97 31.86
C ASN A 63 7.02 13.70 31.24
N VAL A 64 6.64 13.74 29.97
CA VAL A 64 6.01 12.62 29.26
C VAL A 64 6.63 12.43 27.87
N PRO A 65 6.68 11.20 27.35
CA PRO A 65 7.37 10.91 26.10
C PRO A 65 6.67 11.47 24.86
N SER A 66 7.47 11.95 23.91
CA SER A 66 7.09 12.21 22.51
C SER A 66 7.61 11.09 21.64
N CYS A 67 6.93 10.78 20.54
CA CYS A 67 7.47 9.94 19.47
C CYS A 67 7.79 10.76 18.22
N GLY A 68 8.85 10.35 17.56
CA GLY A 68 9.26 10.90 16.28
C GLY A 68 10.19 9.95 15.55
N ILE A 69 10.78 10.47 14.50
CA ILE A 69 11.80 9.78 13.70
C ILE A 69 12.99 10.70 13.51
N ILE A 70 14.18 10.13 13.60
CA ILE A 70 15.42 10.76 13.17
C ILE A 70 15.77 10.18 11.81
N PHE A 71 16.15 11.02 10.84
CA PHE A 71 16.53 10.55 9.52
C PHE A 71 17.67 11.37 8.91
N GLY A 72 18.25 10.85 7.83
CA GLY A 72 19.38 11.44 7.12
C GLY A 72 20.70 10.76 7.44
N SER A 73 21.80 11.41 7.06
CA SER A 73 23.18 10.96 7.31
C SER A 73 23.95 12.02 8.09
N GLU A 74 25.04 11.63 8.76
CA GLU A 74 25.92 12.60 9.39
C GLU A 74 26.47 13.60 8.35
N PRO A 75 26.56 14.91 8.65
CA PRO A 75 26.17 15.59 9.90
C PRO A 75 24.71 16.10 9.93
N ASP A 76 23.95 15.88 8.87
CA ASP A 76 22.66 16.52 8.57
C ASP A 76 21.45 15.70 9.05
N TYR A 77 21.54 15.12 10.25
CA TYR A 77 20.40 14.42 10.84
C TYR A 77 19.24 15.39 11.12
N GLU A 78 18.05 14.98 10.72
CA GLU A 78 16.81 15.71 10.97
C GLU A 78 15.91 14.92 11.92
N TYR A 79 15.20 15.63 12.80
CA TYR A 79 14.15 15.05 13.64
C TYR A 79 12.79 15.51 13.14
N LYS A 80 11.89 14.55 12.94
CA LYS A 80 10.49 14.82 12.67
C LYS A 80 9.64 14.37 13.85
N ASP A 81 8.95 15.35 14.44
CA ASP A 81 7.94 15.11 15.45
C ASP A 81 6.72 14.42 14.82
N ILE A 82 6.25 13.34 15.44
CA ILE A 82 5.03 12.63 15.04
C ILE A 82 3.92 12.98 16.03
N PHE A 83 4.23 12.82 17.31
CA PHE A 83 3.32 13.12 18.38
C PHE A 83 4.10 13.47 19.65
N GLY A 84 3.74 14.57 20.28
CA GLY A 84 4.29 14.99 21.56
C GLY A 84 3.24 15.74 22.38
N PRO A 85 3.44 15.83 23.70
CA PRO A 85 2.59 16.63 24.56
C PRO A 85 2.72 18.12 24.24
N GLU A 86 1.70 18.90 24.56
CA GLU A 86 1.85 20.34 24.67
C GLU A 86 2.73 20.70 25.89
N ASP A 87 3.27 21.92 25.88
CA ASP A 87 4.16 22.36 26.95
C ASP A 87 3.45 22.30 28.31
N LEU A 88 4.11 21.69 29.31
CA LEU A 88 3.61 21.49 30.67
C LEU A 88 2.45 20.50 30.81
N GLU A 89 1.97 19.90 29.72
CA GLU A 89 0.90 18.91 29.75
C GLU A 89 1.42 17.48 29.98
N MET A 90 0.63 16.68 30.69
CA MET A 90 0.91 15.25 30.90
C MET A 90 0.20 14.35 29.88
N PHE A 91 -0.79 14.88 29.18
CA PHE A 91 -1.56 14.18 28.16
C PHE A 91 -2.00 15.18 27.09
N PRO A 92 -2.22 14.74 25.85
CA PRO A 92 -1.89 13.41 25.35
C PRO A 92 -0.37 13.20 25.23
N HIS A 93 0.11 11.96 25.33
CA HIS A 93 1.52 11.64 25.10
C HIS A 93 1.71 10.31 24.37
N CYS A 94 2.85 10.16 23.71
CA CYS A 94 3.13 8.97 22.91
C CYS A 94 3.75 7.88 23.79
N ILE A 95 3.11 6.73 23.89
CA ILE A 95 3.55 5.64 24.79
C ILE A 95 4.39 4.58 24.08
N SER A 96 4.18 4.38 22.77
CA SER A 96 4.92 3.41 21.98
C SER A 96 4.90 3.76 20.49
N ILE A 97 5.90 3.27 19.79
CA ILE A 97 5.89 3.11 18.32
C ILE A 97 5.73 1.62 18.11
N ASP A 98 4.66 1.20 17.45
CA ASP A 98 4.23 -0.21 17.42
C ASP A 98 4.72 -0.93 16.16
N GLY A 99 5.01 -0.19 15.09
CA GLY A 99 5.40 -0.77 13.82
C GLY A 99 5.82 0.25 12.78
N MET A 100 6.63 -0.21 11.83
CA MET A 100 7.04 0.55 10.65
C MET A 100 7.09 -0.36 9.44
N LYS A 101 6.54 0.09 8.31
CA LYS A 101 6.58 -0.67 7.07
C LYS A 101 6.66 0.24 5.86
N VAL A 102 7.44 -0.20 4.87
CA VAL A 102 7.56 0.47 3.57
C VAL A 102 6.64 -0.20 2.57
N PHE A 103 6.01 0.61 1.71
CA PHE A 103 5.25 0.12 0.57
C PHE A 103 5.43 1.04 -0.64
N MET A 104 5.17 0.51 -1.83
CA MET A 104 5.20 1.27 -3.08
C MET A 104 3.78 1.61 -3.53
N MET A 105 3.58 2.82 -4.06
CA MET A 105 2.30 3.25 -4.61
C MET A 105 2.49 4.42 -5.59
N LEU A 106 1.87 4.37 -6.77
CA LEU A 106 1.96 5.42 -7.80
C LEU A 106 3.41 5.80 -8.18
N GLY A 107 4.30 4.80 -8.25
CA GLY A 107 5.73 5.01 -8.51
C GLY A 107 6.50 5.71 -7.37
N GLU A 108 5.86 5.97 -6.24
CA GLU A 108 6.47 6.57 -5.06
C GLU A 108 6.61 5.52 -3.95
N GLN A 109 7.64 5.69 -3.10
CA GLN A 109 7.85 4.87 -1.93
C GLN A 109 7.26 5.59 -0.70
N TYR A 110 6.55 4.84 0.14
CA TYR A 110 5.93 5.34 1.36
C TYR A 110 6.42 4.57 2.58
N LEU A 111 6.51 5.25 3.71
CA LEU A 111 6.72 4.67 5.03
C LEU A 111 5.47 4.92 5.86
N VAL A 112 4.87 3.88 6.40
CA VAL A 112 3.87 4.00 7.46
C VAL A 112 4.53 3.71 8.80
N LEU A 113 4.19 4.50 9.81
CA LEU A 113 4.54 4.28 11.21
C LEU A 113 3.26 4.24 12.03
N THR A 114 3.06 3.14 12.77
CA THR A 114 1.97 2.97 13.73
C THR A 114 2.48 3.31 15.13
N TYR A 115 1.69 4.05 15.91
CA TYR A 115 2.08 4.49 17.25
C TYR A 115 0.85 4.56 18.15
N SER A 116 1.07 4.40 19.46
CA SER A 116 0.02 4.50 20.46
C SER A 116 0.17 5.79 21.26
N VAL A 117 -0.95 6.47 21.43
CA VAL A 117 -1.10 7.68 22.23
C VAL A 117 -1.94 7.36 23.44
N GLN A 118 -1.56 7.91 24.59
CA GLN A 118 -2.39 7.94 25.77
C GLN A 118 -2.97 9.34 25.94
N ASP A 119 -4.28 9.46 25.82
CA ASP A 119 -5.00 10.75 25.84
C ASP A 119 -5.52 11.11 27.24
N THR A 120 -5.88 10.10 28.02
CA THR A 120 -6.19 10.24 29.44
C THR A 120 -5.53 9.12 30.25
N ARG A 121 -5.77 9.07 31.56
CA ARG A 121 -5.23 7.99 32.42
C ARG A 121 -5.66 6.58 31.98
N THR A 122 -6.77 6.47 31.29
CA THR A 122 -7.37 5.19 30.89
C THR A 122 -7.55 5.04 29.38
N GLU A 123 -7.62 6.14 28.64
CA GLU A 123 -7.86 6.11 27.20
C GLU A 123 -6.56 6.07 26.41
N LYS A 124 -6.50 5.11 25.50
CA LYS A 124 -5.38 4.89 24.59
C LYS A 124 -5.92 4.78 23.18
N TYR A 125 -5.20 5.38 22.24
CA TYR A 125 -5.53 5.36 20.83
C TYR A 125 -4.32 4.91 20.03
N GLU A 126 -4.52 3.92 19.18
CA GLU A 126 -3.56 3.57 18.15
C GLU A 126 -3.76 4.53 16.97
N ASN A 127 -2.68 4.97 16.35
CA ASN A 127 -2.67 5.90 15.24
C ASN A 127 -1.67 5.44 14.17
N SER A 128 -1.78 6.02 12.98
CA SER A 128 -0.82 5.82 11.89
C SER A 128 -0.47 7.15 11.23
N ILE A 129 0.80 7.31 10.87
CA ILE A 129 1.26 8.41 10.05
C ILE A 129 2.01 7.88 8.83
N PHE A 130 1.76 8.50 7.69
CA PHE A 130 2.32 8.14 6.40
C PHE A 130 3.31 9.22 5.94
N PHE A 131 4.49 8.78 5.55
CA PHE A 131 5.52 9.60 4.94
C PHE A 131 5.74 9.14 3.50
N ARG A 132 5.89 10.10 2.59
CA ARG A 132 6.47 9.85 1.28
C ARG A 132 7.99 9.92 1.38
N ILE A 133 8.67 8.98 0.75
CA ILE A 133 10.13 8.90 0.66
C ILE A 133 10.57 9.40 -0.72
N LYS A 134 11.54 10.31 -0.74
CA LYS A 134 12.19 10.78 -1.97
C LYS A 134 13.64 11.09 -1.70
N ASP A 135 14.56 10.49 -2.45
CA ASP A 135 16.00 10.74 -2.33
C ASP A 135 16.50 10.60 -0.88
N GLN A 136 16.08 9.54 -0.18
CA GLN A 136 16.33 9.27 1.26
C GLN A 136 15.77 10.30 2.25
N ASN A 137 15.04 11.30 1.77
CA ASN A 137 14.29 12.22 2.61
C ASN A 137 12.86 11.70 2.82
N ILE A 138 12.28 12.03 3.98
CA ILE A 138 10.93 11.61 4.34
C ILE A 138 10.04 12.82 4.62
N PHE A 139 8.86 12.83 4.01
CA PHE A 139 7.93 13.94 4.06
C PHE A 139 6.56 13.45 4.50
N PRO A 140 5.96 13.97 5.59
CA PRO A 140 4.59 13.60 5.94
C PRO A 140 3.66 13.91 4.78
N ASP A 141 2.93 12.91 4.30
CA ASP A 141 1.96 13.12 3.24
C ASP A 141 0.69 13.72 3.84
N LYS A 142 0.60 15.06 3.85
CA LYS A 142 -0.55 15.77 4.42
C LYS A 142 -1.87 15.35 3.78
N LYS A 143 -1.89 15.06 2.48
CA LYS A 143 -3.12 14.69 1.77
C LYS A 143 -3.58 13.31 2.23
N LEU A 144 -2.70 12.32 2.20
CA LEU A 144 -3.00 10.97 2.64
C LEU A 144 -3.37 10.92 4.12
N ASN A 145 -2.57 11.54 4.99
CA ASN A 145 -2.85 11.57 6.43
C ASN A 145 -4.20 12.26 6.74
N ASN A 146 -4.57 13.32 6.03
CA ASN A 146 -5.87 13.97 6.22
C ASN A 146 -7.04 13.11 5.72
N MET A 147 -6.86 12.39 4.61
CA MET A 147 -7.87 11.44 4.11
C MET A 147 -8.15 10.35 5.14
N LEU A 148 -7.10 9.78 5.74
CA LEU A 148 -7.23 8.67 6.68
C LEU A 148 -7.79 9.09 8.03
N LYS A 149 -7.49 10.30 8.52
CA LYS A 149 -8.13 10.87 9.72
C LYS A 149 -9.65 10.94 9.63
N SER A 150 -10.21 11.04 8.43
CA SER A 150 -11.67 11.11 8.22
C SER A 150 -12.36 9.73 8.22
N ILE A 151 -11.59 8.64 8.24
CA ILE A 151 -12.07 7.26 8.15
C ILE A 151 -12.22 6.63 9.55
N ASP A 152 -11.62 7.21 10.60
CA ASP A 152 -11.61 6.64 11.95
C ASP A 152 -12.83 7.03 12.81
N GLN A 153 -13.71 6.05 13.06
CA GLN A 153 -14.51 5.92 14.30
C GLN A 153 -14.88 4.45 14.65
N VAL A 154 -14.10 3.44 14.24
CA VAL A 154 -14.37 2.06 14.67
C VAL A 154 -13.14 1.47 15.34
N GLU A 155 -13.24 1.35 16.67
CA GLU A 155 -12.31 0.76 17.64
C GLU A 155 -11.85 -0.66 17.26
N LYS A 156 -11.01 -0.79 16.24
CA LYS A 156 -10.31 -2.03 15.94
C LYS A 156 -8.82 -1.76 15.96
N GLN A 157 -8.13 -2.63 16.68
CA GLN A 157 -6.68 -2.71 16.72
C GLN A 157 -6.08 -2.49 15.33
N ILE A 158 -5.28 -1.44 15.21
CA ILE A 158 -4.68 -0.96 13.98
C ILE A 158 -3.55 -1.92 13.60
N ASN A 159 -3.85 -2.87 12.73
CA ASN A 159 -2.84 -3.64 12.04
C ASN A 159 -2.24 -2.79 10.90
N ILE A 160 -0.91 -2.65 10.88
CA ILE A 160 -0.16 -1.89 9.85
C ILE A 160 -0.51 -2.31 8.42
N GLU A 161 -0.80 -3.59 8.18
CA GLU A 161 -1.22 -4.09 6.86
C GLU A 161 -2.59 -3.54 6.45
N ASN A 162 -3.51 -3.43 7.40
CA ASN A 162 -4.82 -2.84 7.15
C ASN A 162 -4.67 -1.35 6.82
N GLN A 163 -3.78 -0.65 7.51
CA GLN A 163 -3.51 0.77 7.26
C GLN A 163 -2.89 0.99 5.87
N ILE A 164 -1.95 0.13 5.46
CA ILE A 164 -1.42 0.14 4.09
C ILE A 164 -2.53 -0.17 3.08
N ALA A 165 -3.41 -1.12 3.35
CA ALA A 165 -4.53 -1.44 2.48
C ALA A 165 -5.47 -0.23 2.30
N VAL A 166 -5.88 0.43 3.39
CA VAL A 166 -6.72 1.64 3.33
C VAL A 166 -5.99 2.76 2.56
N ALA A 167 -4.71 3.02 2.87
CA ALA A 167 -3.92 4.02 2.17
C ALA A 167 -3.82 3.75 0.65
N LYS A 168 -3.53 2.50 0.26
CA LYS A 168 -3.53 2.09 -1.15
C LYS A 168 -4.89 2.31 -1.79
N SER A 169 -5.99 1.94 -1.13
CA SER A 169 -7.33 2.14 -1.69
C SER A 169 -7.65 3.62 -1.94
N GLU A 170 -7.30 4.51 -1.01
CA GLU A 170 -7.55 5.95 -1.14
C GLU A 170 -6.65 6.59 -2.22
N LEU A 171 -5.38 6.17 -2.31
CA LEU A 171 -4.49 6.61 -3.38
C LEU A 171 -5.00 6.19 -4.76
N ILE A 172 -5.39 4.92 -4.95
CA ILE A 172 -5.98 4.44 -6.22
C ILE A 172 -7.27 5.20 -6.54
N LYS A 173 -8.19 5.32 -5.57
CA LYS A 173 -9.44 6.06 -5.73
C LYS A 173 -9.19 7.51 -6.18
N SER A 174 -8.13 8.14 -5.66
CA SER A 174 -7.75 9.50 -6.03
C SER A 174 -7.24 9.66 -7.47
N GLU A 175 -6.75 8.60 -8.11
CA GLU A 175 -6.36 8.59 -9.52
C GLU A 175 -7.56 8.43 -10.47
N TYR A 176 -8.63 7.77 -10.01
CA TYR A 176 -9.81 7.45 -10.83
C TYR A 176 -11.08 8.16 -10.35
N LYS A 177 -11.00 9.47 -10.12
CA LYS A 177 -12.09 10.29 -9.53
C LYS A 177 -13.41 10.27 -10.29
N ASN A 178 -13.38 9.98 -11.59
CA ASN A 178 -14.56 9.92 -12.45
C ASN A 178 -15.23 8.53 -12.47
N LEU A 179 -14.69 7.57 -11.72
CA LEU A 179 -15.22 6.22 -11.62
C LEU A 179 -15.74 5.95 -10.21
N LYS A 180 -16.80 5.15 -10.10
CA LYS A 180 -17.33 4.73 -8.81
C LYS A 180 -16.49 3.57 -8.27
N PHE A 181 -15.74 3.82 -7.20
CA PHE A 181 -14.95 2.80 -6.52
C PHE A 181 -15.84 1.82 -5.73
N LEU A 182 -15.57 0.52 -5.84
CA LEU A 182 -16.27 -0.53 -5.10
C LEU A 182 -15.42 -0.98 -3.90
N GLU A 183 -15.53 -0.25 -2.77
CA GLU A 183 -14.67 -0.42 -1.59
C GLU A 183 -14.66 -1.83 -1.01
N ARG A 184 -15.82 -2.49 -0.93
CA ARG A 184 -15.96 -3.87 -0.43
C ARG A 184 -15.14 -4.90 -1.22
N ASP A 185 -14.81 -4.55 -2.46
CA ASP A 185 -14.19 -5.44 -3.44
C ASP A 185 -12.70 -5.14 -3.65
N PHE A 186 -12.14 -4.27 -2.81
CA PHE A 186 -10.71 -4.01 -2.77
C PHE A 186 -9.94 -5.16 -2.10
N ILE A 187 -8.86 -5.61 -2.71
CA ILE A 187 -7.97 -6.65 -2.18
C ILE A 187 -6.54 -6.12 -2.19
N SER A 188 -5.87 -6.10 -1.04
CA SER A 188 -4.46 -5.70 -0.93
C SER A 188 -3.62 -6.79 -0.27
N ASN A 189 -2.34 -6.79 -0.59
CA ASN A 189 -1.26 -7.44 0.14
C ASN A 189 0.01 -6.56 0.06
N ASP A 190 1.09 -7.08 0.64
CA ASP A 190 2.39 -6.44 0.76
C ASP A 190 2.91 -5.84 -0.56
N HIS A 191 2.72 -6.53 -1.69
CA HIS A 191 3.36 -6.19 -2.96
C HIS A 191 2.38 -5.89 -4.10
N SER A 192 1.09 -5.99 -3.84
CA SER A 192 0.08 -5.77 -4.87
C SER A 192 -1.28 -5.45 -4.29
N SER A 193 -2.09 -4.75 -5.08
CA SER A 193 -3.48 -4.52 -4.77
C SER A 193 -4.36 -4.61 -6.01
N PHE A 194 -5.65 -4.82 -5.79
CA PHE A 194 -6.65 -4.99 -6.82
C PHE A 194 -7.92 -4.25 -6.44
N SER A 195 -8.40 -3.48 -7.40
CA SER A 195 -9.48 -2.53 -7.24
C SER A 195 -10.48 -2.69 -8.37
N VAL A 196 -11.75 -2.56 -8.04
CA VAL A 196 -12.83 -2.55 -9.03
C VAL A 196 -13.53 -1.21 -9.00
N PHE A 197 -13.77 -0.69 -10.19
CA PHE A 197 -14.49 0.54 -10.44
C PHE A 197 -15.65 0.29 -11.39
N LYS A 198 -16.73 1.05 -11.23
CA LYS A 198 -17.83 1.13 -12.20
C LYS A 198 -17.78 2.49 -12.91
N GLU A 199 -17.69 2.45 -14.24
CA GLU A 199 -17.83 3.61 -15.10
C GLU A 199 -19.31 3.81 -15.41
N GLU A 200 -19.96 4.80 -14.78
CA GLU A 200 -21.42 4.97 -14.86
C GLU A 200 -21.91 5.31 -16.27
N LYS A 201 -21.14 6.14 -17.01
CA LYS A 201 -21.54 6.59 -18.36
C LYS A 201 -21.62 5.45 -19.38
N THR A 202 -20.74 4.47 -19.25
CA THR A 202 -20.60 3.36 -20.20
C THR A 202 -21.06 2.04 -19.60
N ASN A 203 -21.50 2.02 -18.34
CA ASN A 203 -21.72 0.80 -17.57
C ASN A 203 -20.57 -0.21 -17.72
N ARG A 204 -19.30 0.24 -17.69
CA ARG A 204 -18.14 -0.66 -17.76
C ARG A 204 -17.61 -0.94 -16.36
N CYS A 205 -17.17 -2.17 -16.14
CA CYS A 205 -16.32 -2.47 -14.99
C CYS A 205 -14.88 -2.20 -15.41
N VAL A 206 -14.18 -1.46 -14.58
CA VAL A 206 -12.78 -1.12 -14.74
C VAL A 206 -12.05 -1.80 -13.59
N PHE A 207 -11.05 -2.60 -13.94
CA PHE A 207 -10.23 -3.34 -13.01
C PHE A 207 -8.87 -2.67 -12.96
N VAL A 208 -8.39 -2.34 -11.78
CA VAL A 208 -7.08 -1.74 -11.59
C VAL A 208 -6.28 -2.67 -10.71
N ALA A 209 -5.17 -3.16 -11.25
CA ALA A 209 -4.19 -3.94 -10.51
C ALA A 209 -2.96 -3.07 -10.28
N GLU A 210 -2.46 -3.09 -9.06
CA GLU A 210 -1.23 -2.46 -8.63
C GLU A 210 -0.19 -3.52 -8.35
N SER A 211 1.03 -3.33 -8.85
CA SER A 211 2.19 -4.09 -8.41
C SER A 211 3.43 -3.21 -8.40
N ASN A 212 4.20 -3.31 -7.31
CA ASN A 212 5.43 -2.52 -7.12
C ASN A 212 5.23 -1.01 -7.34
N GLY A 213 4.04 -0.49 -7.01
CA GLY A 213 3.66 0.90 -7.18
C GLY A 213 3.20 1.29 -8.58
N GLU A 214 3.24 0.40 -9.57
CA GLU A 214 2.67 0.66 -10.90
C GLU A 214 1.20 0.25 -10.98
N LEU A 215 0.38 1.09 -11.61
CA LEU A 215 -1.01 0.77 -11.91
C LEU A 215 -1.16 0.26 -13.34
N LYS A 216 -1.82 -0.88 -13.50
CA LYS A 216 -2.37 -1.33 -14.79
C LYS A 216 -3.89 -1.34 -14.72
N ARG A 217 -4.49 -0.76 -15.74
CA ARG A 217 -5.94 -0.65 -15.91
C ARG A 217 -6.41 -1.61 -17.00
N TYR A 218 -7.47 -2.32 -16.70
CA TYR A 218 -8.22 -3.16 -17.61
C TYR A 218 -9.70 -2.81 -17.53
N SER A 219 -10.45 -3.20 -18.54
CA SER A 219 -11.89 -3.05 -18.66
C SER A 219 -12.54 -4.41 -18.82
N SER A 220 -13.86 -4.50 -18.58
CA SER A 220 -14.62 -5.72 -18.87
C SER A 220 -14.43 -6.20 -20.32
N GLN A 221 -14.26 -5.29 -21.27
CA GLN A 221 -14.08 -5.59 -22.69
C GLN A 221 -12.77 -6.31 -23.02
N ASP A 222 -11.78 -6.23 -22.13
CA ASP A 222 -10.53 -6.98 -22.30
C ASP A 222 -10.73 -8.48 -22.03
N PHE A 223 -11.80 -8.87 -21.34
CA PHE A 223 -12.09 -10.26 -20.94
C PHE A 223 -13.30 -10.86 -21.66
N VAL A 224 -14.16 -10.02 -22.25
CA VAL A 224 -15.33 -10.44 -23.02
C VAL A 224 -15.37 -9.70 -24.35
N THR A 225 -15.61 -10.46 -25.42
CA THR A 225 -15.47 -9.98 -26.81
C THR A 225 -16.32 -8.76 -27.11
N GLN A 226 -17.46 -8.61 -26.41
CA GLN A 226 -18.35 -7.45 -26.40
C GLN A 226 -19.08 -7.47 -25.05
N GLY A 227 -19.01 -6.42 -24.25
CA GLY A 227 -19.75 -6.44 -22.98
C GLY A 227 -19.55 -5.22 -22.09
N LEU A 228 -20.65 -4.50 -21.92
CA LEU A 228 -20.88 -3.70 -20.72
C LEU A 228 -20.85 -4.62 -19.50
N CYS A 229 -20.53 -4.04 -18.35
CA CYS A 229 -20.69 -4.65 -17.04
C CYS A 229 -21.99 -4.14 -16.41
N ILE A 230 -23.08 -4.90 -16.55
CA ILE A 230 -24.37 -4.52 -15.97
C ILE A 230 -24.25 -4.50 -14.44
N GLU A 231 -23.67 -5.58 -13.89
CA GLU A 231 -23.61 -5.81 -12.46
C GLU A 231 -22.27 -6.44 -12.07
N PHE A 232 -21.66 -5.92 -11.01
CA PHE A 232 -20.48 -6.49 -10.39
C PHE A 232 -20.91 -7.40 -9.23
N LEU A 233 -20.42 -8.63 -9.18
CA LEU A 233 -20.89 -9.63 -8.22
C LEU A 233 -19.92 -9.89 -7.07
N ALA A 234 -18.65 -10.16 -7.37
CA ALA A 234 -17.66 -10.52 -6.35
C ALA A 234 -16.23 -10.43 -6.87
N THR A 235 -15.30 -10.11 -5.97
CA THR A 235 -13.85 -10.29 -6.18
C THR A 235 -13.29 -11.45 -5.39
N GLY A 236 -12.10 -11.92 -5.78
CA GLY A 236 -11.32 -12.85 -4.99
C GLY A 236 -9.88 -12.96 -5.47
N LYS A 237 -9.04 -13.59 -4.65
CA LYS A 237 -7.65 -13.88 -4.97
C LYS A 237 -7.38 -15.39 -4.95
N ALA A 238 -6.67 -15.90 -5.94
CA ALA A 238 -6.12 -17.26 -5.98
C ALA A 238 -4.60 -17.20 -6.18
N SER A 239 -3.93 -18.32 -5.95
CA SER A 239 -2.51 -18.47 -6.29
C SER A 239 -2.38 -19.59 -7.33
N PHE A 240 -1.52 -19.38 -8.32
CA PHE A 240 -1.24 -20.35 -9.36
C PHE A 240 0.24 -20.28 -9.77
N GLY A 241 1.01 -21.32 -9.43
CA GLY A 241 2.46 -21.31 -9.64
C GLY A 241 3.11 -20.12 -8.93
N ASP A 242 3.85 -19.32 -9.69
CA ASP A 242 4.51 -18.07 -9.29
C ASP A 242 3.62 -16.83 -9.46
N LYS A 243 2.32 -17.00 -9.72
CA LYS A 243 1.37 -15.92 -9.95
C LYS A 243 0.32 -15.82 -8.85
N ALA A 244 0.05 -14.59 -8.41
CA ALA A 244 -1.21 -14.23 -7.77
C ALA A 244 -2.25 -13.94 -8.86
N LEU A 245 -3.44 -14.53 -8.75
CA LEU A 245 -4.57 -14.30 -9.65
C LEU A 245 -5.66 -13.51 -8.92
N TYR A 246 -6.01 -12.36 -9.45
CA TYR A 246 -7.18 -11.59 -9.04
C TYR A 246 -8.35 -11.93 -9.95
N LEU A 247 -9.47 -12.24 -9.31
CA LEU A 247 -10.68 -12.74 -9.93
C LEU A 247 -11.79 -11.70 -9.71
N ALA A 248 -12.52 -11.39 -10.75
CA ALA A 248 -13.67 -10.48 -10.70
C ALA A 248 -14.84 -11.10 -11.46
N ILE A 249 -15.93 -11.40 -10.77
CA ILE A 249 -17.16 -11.94 -11.38
C ILE A 249 -18.11 -10.78 -11.66
N PHE A 250 -18.63 -10.73 -12.88
CA PHE A 250 -19.59 -9.73 -13.30
C PHE A 250 -20.63 -10.32 -14.25
N ILE A 251 -21.73 -9.59 -14.44
CA ILE A 251 -22.79 -9.90 -15.41
C ILE A 251 -22.59 -8.99 -16.63
N ASP A 252 -22.49 -9.61 -17.81
CA ASP A 252 -22.36 -8.88 -19.07
C ASP A 252 -23.72 -8.41 -19.63
N GLU A 253 -23.70 -7.76 -20.80
CA GLU A 253 -24.90 -7.25 -21.45
C GLU A 253 -25.92 -8.33 -21.86
N LYS A 254 -25.46 -9.57 -22.05
CA LYS A 254 -26.31 -10.74 -22.36
C LYS A 254 -26.86 -11.40 -21.09
N ARG A 255 -26.61 -10.81 -19.93
CA ARG A 255 -26.95 -11.33 -18.60
C ARG A 255 -26.24 -12.65 -18.28
N GLU A 256 -25.10 -12.90 -18.91
CA GLU A 256 -24.26 -14.05 -18.61
C GLU A 256 -23.23 -13.67 -17.53
N LYS A 257 -22.99 -14.58 -16.59
CA LYS A 257 -21.88 -14.41 -15.64
C LYS A 257 -20.56 -14.63 -16.38
N LYS A 258 -19.62 -13.73 -16.16
CA LYS A 258 -18.28 -13.73 -16.74
C LYS A 258 -17.26 -13.53 -15.63
N VAL A 259 -16.00 -13.89 -15.91
CA VAL A 259 -14.89 -13.64 -14.99
C VAL A 259 -13.77 -12.87 -15.70
N ALA A 260 -13.30 -11.80 -15.07
CA ALA A 260 -12.02 -11.18 -15.37
C ALA A 260 -10.95 -11.79 -14.47
N VAL A 261 -9.85 -12.27 -15.07
CA VAL A 261 -8.70 -12.83 -14.38
C VAL A 261 -7.49 -11.99 -14.71
N ILE A 262 -6.90 -11.37 -13.69
CA ILE A 262 -5.69 -10.57 -13.81
C ILE A 262 -4.61 -11.25 -12.98
N SER A 263 -3.45 -11.51 -13.59
CA SER A 263 -2.33 -12.12 -12.90
C SER A 263 -1.27 -11.09 -12.56
N ILE A 264 -0.58 -11.35 -11.45
CA ILE A 264 0.64 -10.65 -11.04
C ILE A 264 1.66 -11.73 -10.69
N ASN A 265 2.77 -11.79 -11.42
CA ASN A 265 3.83 -12.76 -11.15
C ASN A 265 4.81 -12.24 -10.08
N ASN A 266 5.78 -13.07 -9.67
CA ASN A 266 6.79 -12.70 -8.67
C ASN A 266 7.69 -11.52 -9.08
N SER A 267 7.82 -11.21 -10.37
CA SER A 267 8.53 -10.00 -10.84
C SER A 267 7.69 -8.73 -10.76
N GLY A 268 6.41 -8.84 -10.38
CA GLY A 268 5.44 -7.75 -10.38
C GLY A 268 4.84 -7.44 -11.75
N ALA A 269 5.10 -8.27 -12.77
CA ALA A 269 4.48 -8.11 -14.06
C ALA A 269 2.99 -8.43 -13.96
N VAL A 270 2.17 -7.46 -14.36
CA VAL A 270 0.70 -7.56 -14.35
C VAL A 270 0.21 -7.89 -15.75
N ALA A 271 -0.67 -8.89 -15.89
CA ALA A 271 -1.24 -9.27 -17.17
C ALA A 271 -2.74 -9.60 -17.08
N ALA A 272 -3.49 -9.30 -18.14
CA ALA A 272 -4.84 -9.81 -18.33
C ALA A 272 -4.79 -11.25 -18.86
N GLU A 273 -5.36 -12.20 -18.13
CA GLU A 273 -5.38 -13.62 -18.49
C GLU A 273 -6.63 -13.94 -19.34
N VAL A 274 -6.73 -13.32 -20.52
CA VAL A 274 -7.94 -13.33 -21.38
C VAL A 274 -8.41 -14.75 -21.72
N SER A 275 -7.51 -15.62 -22.18
CA SER A 275 -7.86 -17.00 -22.55
C SER A 275 -8.29 -17.84 -21.34
N LEU A 276 -7.72 -17.57 -20.16
CA LEU A 276 -8.15 -18.23 -18.92
C LEU A 276 -9.53 -17.75 -18.48
N SER A 277 -9.77 -16.44 -18.54
CA SER A 277 -11.07 -15.80 -18.32
C SER A 277 -12.17 -16.40 -19.19
N GLU A 278 -11.90 -16.56 -20.49
CA GLU A 278 -12.84 -17.13 -21.45
C GLU A 278 -13.13 -18.60 -21.11
N ARG A 279 -12.09 -19.42 -20.88
CA ARG A 279 -12.24 -20.84 -20.51
C ARG A 279 -13.07 -21.03 -19.25
N ILE A 280 -12.84 -20.23 -18.20
CA ILE A 280 -13.62 -20.31 -16.95
C ILE A 280 -15.07 -19.88 -17.20
N SER A 281 -15.28 -18.82 -17.98
CA SER A 281 -16.62 -18.33 -18.33
C SER A 281 -17.43 -19.38 -19.09
N GLN A 282 -16.80 -20.07 -20.04
CA GLN A 282 -17.42 -21.14 -20.83
C GLN A 282 -17.62 -22.45 -20.04
N SER A 283 -16.89 -22.66 -18.94
CA SER A 283 -17.00 -23.90 -18.16
C SER A 283 -18.25 -23.95 -17.26
N GLY A 284 -19.02 -22.85 -17.17
CA GLY A 284 -20.17 -22.73 -16.27
C GLY A 284 -19.80 -22.72 -14.78
N LYS A 285 -18.52 -22.51 -14.42
CA LYS A 285 -18.02 -22.50 -13.02
C LYS A 285 -17.89 -21.10 -12.43
N VAL A 286 -18.56 -20.11 -13.03
CA VAL A 286 -18.54 -18.68 -12.67
C VAL A 286 -19.63 -18.27 -11.66
N ASN A 287 -20.22 -19.23 -10.93
CA ASN A 287 -21.27 -18.90 -9.97
C ASN A 287 -20.76 -18.23 -8.70
N ASP A 288 -19.53 -18.58 -8.30
CA ASP A 288 -18.90 -18.10 -7.07
C ASP A 288 -17.36 -18.25 -7.17
N ILE A 289 -16.64 -17.47 -6.36
CA ILE A 289 -15.17 -17.45 -6.35
C ILE A 289 -14.57 -18.80 -5.99
N LYS A 290 -15.21 -19.58 -5.12
CA LYS A 290 -14.72 -20.90 -4.68
C LYS A 290 -14.76 -21.91 -5.83
N SER A 291 -15.81 -21.89 -6.65
CA SER A 291 -15.94 -22.71 -7.86
C SER A 291 -14.89 -22.36 -8.90
N ILE A 292 -14.61 -21.07 -9.11
CA ILE A 292 -13.55 -20.60 -10.02
C ILE A 292 -12.17 -21.10 -9.54
N LYS A 293 -11.86 -20.92 -8.25
CA LYS A 293 -10.60 -21.40 -7.66
C LYS A 293 -10.39 -22.91 -7.86
N LYS A 294 -11.44 -23.71 -7.61
CA LYS A 294 -11.40 -25.17 -7.84
C LYS A 294 -11.18 -25.51 -9.31
N TYR A 295 -11.81 -24.78 -10.22
CA TYR A 295 -11.61 -24.99 -11.65
C TYR A 295 -10.18 -24.67 -12.07
N ILE A 296 -9.63 -23.52 -11.64
CA ILE A 296 -8.23 -23.14 -11.88
C ILE A 296 -7.30 -24.25 -11.37
N ALA A 297 -7.47 -24.71 -10.13
CA ALA A 297 -6.67 -25.79 -9.56
C ALA A 297 -6.76 -27.11 -10.36
N LYS A 298 -7.89 -27.40 -11.01
CA LYS A 298 -8.07 -28.62 -11.82
C LYS A 298 -7.36 -28.52 -13.17
N ILE A 299 -7.43 -27.38 -13.84
CA ILE A 299 -6.85 -27.22 -15.20
C ILE A 299 -5.33 -26.97 -15.18
N THR A 300 -4.74 -27.05 -14.00
CA THR A 300 -3.33 -26.73 -13.71
C THR A 300 -2.56 -27.89 -13.10
N GLN A 301 -3.24 -28.99 -12.80
CA GLN A 301 -2.66 -30.31 -12.53
C GLN A 301 -2.51 -31.07 -13.85
#